data_AF-A0A485MU13-F1
#
_entry.id   AF-A0A485MU13-F1
#
_cell.length_a   1.000
_cell.length_b   1.000
_cell.length_c   1.000
_cell.angle_alpha   90.00
_cell.angle_beta   90.00
_cell.angle_gamma   90.00
#
_symmetry.space_group_name_H-M   'P 1'
#
loop_
_entity.id
_entity.type
_entity.pdbx_description
1 polymer ?
#
loop_
_entity_poly.entity_id
_entity_poly.type
_entity_poly.pdbx_seq_one_letter_code
_entity_poly.pdbx_strand_id
1 'polypeptide(L)'
;MSLLSGLMGSYTGGFLSQLKMEVLSMIIFKIGELDGRDEFETGFMNCFHPLFQPVVTSQLGTINNLIHVKKSDFEVFDALKLDSMESSETSCRDLSSSPPGPYGQEMYVFRSEERFKSPPILPPHLLQVILNKDTNISCDPALLPEPNHVMLNHLYALSIKDSVMVLSATHRYKKKYVTTLLYKPI
;
A
#
# COMPACT_ATOMS: atom_id res chain seq x y z
N MET A 1 -19.98 45.74 13.13
CA MET A 1 -18.75 46.56 13.27
C MET A 1 -17.62 45.78 12.62
N SER A 2 -16.89 46.20 11.59
CA SER A 2 -16.96 47.35 10.69
C SER A 2 -16.17 46.98 9.41
N LEU A 3 -16.75 47.27 8.25
CA LEU A 3 -16.11 47.71 7.00
C LEU A 3 -14.90 46.91 6.45
N LEU A 4 -15.15 46.15 5.38
CA LEU A 4 -14.37 46.29 4.14
C LEU A 4 -15.24 45.94 2.92
N SER A 5 -15.89 46.98 2.43
CA SER A 5 -16.51 47.07 1.10
C SER A 5 -15.44 47.42 0.05
N GLY A 6 -15.44 46.73 -1.09
CA GLY A 6 -14.61 47.02 -2.27
C GLY A 6 -13.50 45.96 -2.47
N LEU A 7 -13.31 45.32 -3.62
CA LEU A 7 -13.67 45.63 -5.00
C LEU A 7 -14.48 44.49 -5.65
N MET A 8 -15.63 44.84 -6.25
CA MET A 8 -16.17 44.07 -7.38
C MET A 8 -15.29 44.37 -8.60
N GLY A 9 -14.33 43.50 -8.88
CA GLY A 9 -13.75 43.37 -10.20
C GLY A 9 -14.53 42.30 -10.95
N SER A 10 -15.18 42.70 -12.05
CA SER A 10 -15.93 41.82 -12.95
C SER A 10 -15.00 40.77 -13.57
N TYR A 11 -14.98 39.57 -12.99
CA TYR A 11 -14.45 38.38 -13.65
C TYR A 11 -15.60 37.61 -14.27
N THR A 12 -15.58 37.57 -15.59
CA THR A 12 -16.50 36.77 -16.41
C THR A 12 -16.26 35.28 -16.13
N GLY A 13 -17.21 34.63 -15.45
CA GLY A 13 -17.45 33.19 -15.60
C GLY A 13 -16.72 32.21 -14.68
N GLY A 14 -16.30 32.58 -13.46
CA GLY A 14 -15.74 31.63 -12.49
C GLY A 14 -16.60 31.49 -11.23
N PHE A 15 -17.00 30.27 -10.88
CA PHE A 15 -17.67 29.99 -9.60
C PHE A 15 -16.72 30.28 -8.43
N LEU A 16 -17.11 31.18 -7.51
CA LEU A 16 -16.38 31.47 -6.28
C LEU A 16 -16.93 30.58 -5.15
N SER A 17 -16.17 29.58 -4.70
CA SER A 17 -16.51 28.79 -3.51
C SER A 17 -15.59 29.13 -2.35
N GLN A 18 -16.10 29.89 -1.37
CA GLN A 18 -15.38 30.21 -0.15
C GLN A 18 -15.58 29.09 0.88
N LEU A 19 -14.55 28.27 1.13
CA LEU A 19 -14.54 27.24 2.17
C LEU A 19 -13.86 27.79 3.43
N LYS A 20 -14.65 28.24 4.40
CA LYS A 20 -14.14 28.69 5.71
C LYS A 20 -14.16 27.51 6.69
N MET A 21 -12.99 26.91 6.94
CA MET A 21 -12.81 25.95 8.03
C MET A 21 -12.25 26.68 9.25
N GLU A 22 -12.70 26.35 10.46
CA GLU A 22 -12.39 27.06 11.72
C GLU A 22 -10.90 27.24 12.04
N VAL A 23 -10.00 26.53 11.37
CA VAL A 23 -8.54 26.59 11.58
C VAL A 23 -7.76 27.07 10.35
N LEU A 24 -8.35 27.03 9.15
CA LEU A 24 -7.70 27.43 7.89
C LEU A 24 -8.67 28.28 7.08
N SER A 25 -8.46 29.60 7.06
CA SER A 25 -9.14 30.49 6.12
C SER A 25 -8.44 30.40 4.76
N MET A 26 -8.88 29.49 3.90
CA MET A 26 -8.37 29.30 2.53
C MET A 26 -9.46 29.66 1.52
N ILE A 27 -9.11 30.50 0.55
CA ILE A 27 -9.99 30.82 -0.59
C ILE A 27 -9.45 30.10 -1.81
N ILE A 28 -10.31 29.36 -2.52
CA ILE A 28 -9.95 28.63 -3.75
C ILE A 28 -10.65 29.33 -4.94
N PHE A 29 -9.87 29.76 -5.93
CA PHE A 29 -10.35 30.38 -7.16
C PHE A 29 -10.10 29.43 -8.33
N LYS A 30 -11.15 29.03 -9.06
CA LYS A 30 -10.96 28.33 -10.35
C LYS A 30 -10.59 29.36 -11.41
N ILE A 31 -9.41 29.20 -12.02
CA ILE A 31 -8.85 30.16 -12.99
C ILE A 31 -9.19 29.74 -14.42
N GLY A 32 -9.25 28.43 -14.69
CA GLY A 32 -9.54 27.88 -16.01
C GLY A 32 -9.38 26.37 -16.08
N GLU A 33 -9.57 25.81 -17.28
CA GLU A 33 -9.23 24.43 -17.63
C GLU A 33 -8.20 24.49 -18.77
N LEU A 34 -6.98 23.99 -18.54
CA LEU A 34 -5.92 23.88 -19.55
C LEU A 34 -5.56 22.40 -19.72
N ASP A 35 -5.56 21.90 -20.96
CA ASP A 35 -5.29 20.50 -21.31
C ASP A 35 -6.06 19.46 -20.46
N GLY A 36 -7.32 19.75 -20.13
CA GLY A 36 -8.19 18.88 -19.34
C GLY A 36 -7.86 18.80 -17.85
N ARG A 37 -7.05 19.73 -17.34
CA ARG A 37 -6.72 19.92 -15.92
C ARG A 37 -7.37 21.20 -15.44
N ASP A 38 -8.00 21.14 -14.27
CA ASP A 38 -8.56 22.33 -13.64
C ASP A 38 -7.47 23.04 -12.84
N GLU A 39 -7.31 24.34 -13.10
CA GLU A 39 -6.34 25.18 -12.40
C GLU A 39 -7.02 26.00 -11.32
N PHE A 40 -6.48 25.89 -10.10
CA PHE A 40 -6.98 26.62 -8.95
C PHE A 40 -5.87 27.45 -8.30
N GLU A 41 -6.17 28.71 -8.01
CA GLU A 41 -5.35 29.57 -7.16
C GLU A 41 -5.90 29.53 -5.74
N THR A 42 -5.01 29.32 -4.77
CA THR A 42 -5.37 29.40 -3.35
C THR A 42 -4.77 30.63 -2.70
N GLY A 43 -5.64 31.43 -2.10
CA GLY A 43 -5.27 32.59 -1.30
C GLY A 43 -5.36 32.24 0.19
N PHE A 44 -4.24 32.34 0.90
CA PHE A 44 -4.22 32.30 2.36
C PHE A 44 -4.33 33.72 2.91
N MET A 45 -5.16 33.91 3.94
CA MET A 45 -5.29 35.22 4.60
C MET A 45 -4.06 35.58 5.46
N ASN A 46 -3.14 34.63 5.65
CA ASN A 46 -1.84 34.81 6.31
C ASN A 46 -0.73 34.39 5.33
N CYS A 47 0.29 35.23 5.13
CA CYS A 47 1.34 35.12 4.11
C CYS A 47 2.36 33.96 4.31
N PHE A 48 1.97 32.87 4.97
CA PHE A 48 2.82 31.70 5.15
C PHE A 48 2.60 30.72 3.99
N HIS A 49 3.45 30.83 2.96
CA HIS A 49 3.49 29.87 1.87
C HIS A 49 4.30 28.63 2.28
N PRO A 50 3.74 27.41 2.21
CA PRO A 50 4.54 26.19 2.37
C PRO A 50 5.59 26.10 1.25
N LEU A 51 6.87 25.97 1.61
CA LEU A 51 8.04 26.04 0.72
C LEU A 51 8.10 24.97 -0.39
N PHE A 52 7.16 24.01 -0.41
CA PHE A 52 7.19 22.82 -1.27
C PHE A 52 6.04 22.74 -2.28
N GLN A 53 5.19 23.77 -2.39
CA GLN A 53 4.10 23.80 -3.37
C GLN A 53 4.42 24.75 -4.53
N PRO A 54 3.94 24.46 -5.76
CA PRO A 54 4.10 25.37 -6.88
C PRO A 54 3.31 26.66 -6.62
N VAL A 55 3.87 27.77 -7.09
CA VAL A 55 3.43 29.12 -6.77
C VAL A 55 3.39 29.96 -8.04
N VAL A 56 2.41 30.85 -8.15
CA VAL A 56 2.26 31.82 -9.25
C VAL A 56 2.23 33.23 -8.68
N THR A 57 2.92 34.15 -9.36
CA THR A 57 2.91 35.57 -9.03
C THR A 57 1.86 36.28 -9.87
N SER A 58 0.84 36.84 -9.21
CA SER A 58 -0.19 37.66 -9.84
C SER A 58 0.38 38.97 -10.37
N GLN A 59 -0.30 39.60 -11.32
CA GLN A 59 0.09 40.88 -11.93
C GLN A 59 0.22 42.03 -10.92
N LEU A 60 -0.42 41.89 -9.75
CA LEU A 60 -0.39 42.83 -8.64
C LEU A 60 0.76 42.56 -7.63
N GLY A 61 1.65 41.59 -7.92
CA GLY A 61 2.80 41.24 -7.09
C GLY A 61 2.49 40.27 -5.93
N THR A 62 1.24 39.81 -5.81
CA THR A 62 0.85 38.81 -4.82
C THR A 62 1.31 37.41 -5.26
N ILE A 63 1.86 36.66 -4.31
CA ILE A 63 2.32 35.29 -4.51
C ILE A 63 1.18 34.37 -4.05
N ASN A 64 0.69 33.48 -4.91
CA ASN A 64 -0.41 32.56 -4.61
C ASN A 64 0.05 31.11 -4.83
N ASN A 65 -0.47 30.16 -4.04
CA ASN A 65 -0.20 28.74 -4.28
C ASN A 65 -1.09 28.25 -5.43
N LEU A 66 -0.46 27.57 -6.41
CA LEU A 66 -1.13 26.97 -7.55
C LEU A 66 -1.41 25.49 -7.26
N ILE A 67 -2.65 25.07 -7.43
CA ILE A 67 -3.04 23.65 -7.31
C ILE A 67 -3.57 23.20 -8.66
N HIS A 68 -2.93 22.17 -9.23
CA HIS A 68 -3.45 21.47 -10.39
C HIS A 68 -4.33 20.32 -9.92
N VAL A 69 -5.62 20.38 -10.22
CA VAL A 69 -6.53 19.27 -9.95
C VAL A 69 -6.76 18.53 -11.26
N LYS A 70 -6.30 17.29 -11.32
CA LYS A 70 -6.52 16.40 -12.44
C LYS A 70 -7.87 15.70 -12.28
N LYS A 71 -8.45 15.26 -13.39
CA LYS A 71 -9.68 14.45 -13.37
C LYS A 71 -9.52 13.13 -12.59
N SER A 72 -8.30 12.58 -12.56
CA SER A 72 -7.93 11.41 -11.75
C SER A 72 -8.07 11.63 -10.24
N ASP A 73 -8.02 12.88 -9.77
CA ASP A 73 -8.00 13.17 -8.33
C ASP A 73 -9.41 13.06 -7.71
N PHE A 74 -10.44 12.95 -8.55
CA PHE A 74 -11.82 12.70 -8.12
C PHE A 74 -12.13 11.21 -7.97
N GLU A 75 -11.39 10.34 -8.67
CA GLU A 75 -11.56 8.89 -8.63
C GLU A 75 -10.50 8.26 -7.73
N VAL A 76 -10.93 7.69 -6.60
CA VAL A 76 -10.03 7.22 -5.53
C VAL A 76 -8.99 6.22 -6.05
N PHE A 77 -9.37 5.32 -6.96
CA PHE A 77 -8.44 4.33 -7.51
C PHE A 77 -7.40 4.96 -8.45
N ASP A 78 -7.78 5.98 -9.21
CA ASP A 78 -6.88 6.66 -10.13
C ASP A 78 -5.91 7.56 -9.37
N ALA A 79 -6.40 8.27 -8.34
CA ALA A 79 -5.57 9.04 -7.42
C ALA A 79 -4.51 8.15 -6.74
N LEU A 80 -4.93 7.04 -6.12
CA LEU A 80 -4.02 6.11 -5.43
C LEU A 80 -2.99 5.48 -6.39
N LYS A 81 -3.39 5.21 -7.64
CA LYS A 81 -2.47 4.68 -8.65
C LYS A 81 -1.39 5.69 -9.00
N LEU A 82 -1.77 6.95 -9.22
CA LEU A 82 -0.80 8.01 -9.53
C LEU A 82 0.17 8.26 -8.37
N ASP A 83 -0.33 8.31 -7.13
CA ASP A 83 0.50 8.48 -5.93
C ASP A 83 1.49 7.30 -5.74
N SER A 84 1.03 6.07 -6.05
CA SER A 84 1.89 4.90 -5.98
C SER A 84 3.01 4.93 -7.01
N MET A 85 2.77 5.51 -8.20
CA MET A 85 3.79 5.65 -9.24
C MET A 85 4.77 6.80 -8.93
N GLU A 86 4.31 7.90 -8.32
CA GLU A 86 5.16 9.04 -7.95
C GLU A 86 6.14 8.68 -6.82
N SER A 87 5.73 7.80 -5.91
CA SER A 87 6.63 7.23 -4.89
C SER A 87 7.61 6.17 -5.43
N SER A 88 7.55 5.84 -6.73
CA SER A 88 8.29 4.72 -7.33
C SER A 88 9.69 5.05 -7.87
N GLU A 89 10.26 6.25 -7.69
CA GLU A 89 11.68 6.47 -8.04
C GLU A 89 12.64 5.54 -7.28
N THR A 90 12.16 4.79 -6.28
CA THR A 90 12.92 3.68 -5.65
C THR A 90 12.16 2.37 -5.47
N SER A 91 10.92 2.23 -5.98
CA SER A 91 10.22 0.95 -5.84
C SER A 91 9.07 0.77 -6.83
N CYS A 92 9.37 0.27 -8.02
CA CYS A 92 8.49 -0.62 -8.76
C CYS A 92 8.27 -1.91 -7.94
N ARG A 93 7.50 -1.77 -6.87
CA ARG A 93 6.90 -2.87 -6.13
C ARG A 93 5.56 -3.13 -6.77
N ASP A 94 5.57 -3.94 -7.82
CA ASP A 94 4.40 -4.75 -8.12
C ASP A 94 3.93 -5.38 -6.81
N LEU A 95 2.63 -5.49 -6.62
CA LEU A 95 1.95 -6.16 -5.51
C LEU A 95 2.27 -7.67 -5.42
N SER A 96 3.37 -8.10 -6.03
CA SER A 96 3.95 -9.42 -5.95
C SER A 96 4.67 -9.56 -4.62
N SER A 97 4.32 -10.61 -3.89
CA SER A 97 5.05 -11.09 -2.71
C SER A 97 6.47 -11.59 -3.02
N SER A 98 6.92 -11.43 -4.26
CA SER A 98 8.22 -11.88 -4.73
C SER A 98 9.24 -10.75 -4.67
N PRO A 99 10.52 -11.05 -4.43
CA PRO A 99 11.58 -10.05 -4.49
C PRO A 99 11.56 -9.30 -5.83
N PRO A 100 11.82 -7.98 -5.83
CA PRO A 100 11.89 -7.21 -7.06
C PRO A 100 13.06 -7.70 -7.94
N GLY A 101 12.86 -7.72 -9.26
CA GLY A 101 13.87 -8.10 -10.25
C GLY A 101 13.61 -9.46 -10.92
N PRO A 102 14.36 -9.77 -12.01
CA PRO A 102 14.25 -11.05 -12.68
C PRO A 102 14.82 -12.19 -11.82
N TYR A 103 14.21 -13.38 -11.90
CA TYR A 103 14.78 -14.58 -11.30
C TYR A 103 16.04 -14.99 -12.06
N GLY A 104 17.18 -14.99 -11.39
CA GLY A 104 18.47 -15.45 -11.92
C GLY A 104 18.98 -16.69 -11.21
N GLN A 105 19.95 -17.37 -11.81
CA GLN A 105 20.70 -18.46 -11.18
C GLN A 105 22.04 -17.98 -10.59
N GLU A 106 22.30 -16.67 -10.63
CA GLU A 106 23.52 -16.10 -10.08
C GLU A 106 23.57 -16.27 -8.57
N MET A 107 24.73 -16.69 -8.08
CA MET A 107 24.94 -16.87 -6.65
C MET A 107 24.86 -15.51 -5.95
N TYR A 108 24.12 -15.45 -4.85
CA TYR A 108 24.02 -14.22 -4.06
C TYR A 108 25.41 -13.80 -3.55
N VAL A 109 25.86 -12.62 -3.98
CA VAL A 109 27.13 -12.05 -3.53
C VAL A 109 26.92 -11.39 -2.18
N PHE A 110 27.39 -12.06 -1.13
CA PHE A 110 27.26 -11.61 0.25
C PHE A 110 28.07 -10.31 0.48
N ARG A 111 27.39 -9.17 0.62
CA ARG A 111 28.02 -7.86 0.89
C ARG A 111 28.38 -7.74 2.36
N SER A 112 29.55 -7.16 2.64
CA SER A 112 30.07 -6.99 4.01
C SER A 112 29.15 -6.16 4.93
N GLU A 113 28.31 -5.28 4.36
CA GLU A 113 27.34 -4.44 5.08
C GLU A 113 26.14 -5.23 5.63
N GLU A 114 25.85 -6.42 5.10
CA GLU A 114 24.74 -7.28 5.53
C GLU A 114 25.12 -8.28 6.62
N ARG A 115 26.42 -8.34 6.98
CA ARG A 115 26.99 -9.30 7.96
C ARG A 115 26.37 -9.26 9.35
N PHE A 116 25.68 -8.18 9.71
CA PHE A 116 25.22 -7.95 11.08
C PHE A 116 23.72 -8.16 11.29
N LYS A 117 22.99 -8.59 10.25
CA LYS A 117 21.57 -8.94 10.40
C LYS A 117 21.46 -10.44 10.66
N SER A 118 21.15 -10.80 11.90
CA SER A 118 20.80 -12.19 12.24
C SER A 118 19.54 -12.61 11.46
N PRO A 119 19.42 -13.88 11.06
CA PRO A 119 18.19 -14.36 10.46
C PRO A 119 17.00 -14.15 11.41
N PRO A 120 15.80 -13.94 10.86
CA PRO A 120 14.60 -13.78 11.69
C PRO A 120 14.37 -15.04 12.53
N ILE A 121 13.91 -14.84 13.75
CA ILE A 121 13.58 -15.93 14.67
C ILE A 121 12.39 -16.71 14.10
N LEU A 122 12.44 -18.05 14.20
CA LEU A 122 11.36 -18.92 13.76
C LEU A 122 10.07 -18.58 14.54
N PRO A 123 8.97 -18.22 13.85
CA PRO A 123 7.70 -17.98 14.52
C PRO A 123 7.21 -19.26 15.22
N PRO A 124 6.81 -19.19 16.51
CA PRO A 124 6.42 -20.37 17.29
C PRO A 124 5.18 -21.10 16.72
N HIS A 125 4.37 -20.41 15.93
CA HIS A 125 3.20 -20.98 15.26
C HIS A 125 3.55 -22.14 14.31
N LEU A 126 4.74 -22.12 13.70
CA LEU A 126 5.20 -23.18 12.79
C LEU A 126 5.61 -24.46 13.53
N LEU A 127 5.70 -24.42 14.85
CA LEU A 127 5.97 -25.60 15.68
C LEU A 127 4.70 -26.39 16.01
N GLN A 128 3.51 -25.81 15.77
CA GLN A 128 2.22 -26.42 16.10
C GLN A 128 1.74 -27.36 14.99
N VAL A 129 2.43 -28.48 14.79
CA VAL A 129 2.10 -29.47 13.75
C VAL A 129 0.71 -30.07 13.99
N ILE A 130 -0.24 -29.82 13.07
CA ILE A 130 -1.63 -30.28 13.22
C ILE A 130 -1.78 -31.80 13.20
N LEU A 131 -0.87 -32.51 12.53
CA LEU A 131 -0.85 -33.97 12.46
C LEU A 131 -0.36 -34.61 13.76
N ASN A 132 0.31 -33.86 14.64
CA ASN A 132 0.76 -34.34 15.94
C ASN A 132 -0.26 -34.06 17.05
N LYS A 133 -1.42 -33.49 16.71
CA LYS A 133 -2.48 -33.21 17.68
C LYS A 133 -3.43 -34.40 17.75
N ASP A 134 -3.76 -34.82 18.96
CA ASP A 134 -4.76 -35.85 19.17
C ASP A 134 -6.14 -35.34 18.76
N THR A 135 -6.85 -36.14 17.96
CA THR A 135 -8.26 -35.92 17.61
C THR A 135 -9.15 -36.74 18.55
N ASN A 136 -10.35 -36.23 18.84
CA ASN A 136 -11.31 -36.97 19.66
C ASN A 136 -11.69 -38.30 18.97
N ILE A 137 -11.57 -39.41 19.70
CA ILE A 137 -11.92 -40.78 19.27
C ILE A 137 -13.35 -40.95 18.74
N SER A 138 -14.27 -40.03 19.05
CA SER A 138 -15.66 -40.04 18.57
C SER A 138 -15.82 -39.48 17.14
N CYS A 139 -14.81 -38.78 16.62
CA CYS A 139 -14.87 -38.13 15.30
C CYS A 139 -14.25 -39.00 14.19
N ASP A 140 -14.57 -38.70 12.94
CA ASP A 140 -13.94 -39.33 11.77
C ASP A 140 -12.41 -39.12 11.79
N PRO A 141 -11.59 -40.18 11.67
CA PRO A 141 -10.13 -40.09 11.67
C PRO A 141 -9.53 -39.20 10.58
N ALA A 142 -10.26 -38.94 9.49
CA ALA A 142 -9.82 -38.05 8.42
C ALA A 142 -10.01 -36.55 8.76
N LEU A 143 -10.73 -36.23 9.82
CA LEU A 143 -10.99 -34.84 10.23
C LEU A 143 -9.86 -34.30 11.10
N LEU A 144 -9.34 -33.15 10.70
CA LEU A 144 -8.34 -32.41 11.46
C LEU A 144 -8.96 -31.14 12.04
N PRO A 145 -8.44 -30.64 13.17
CA PRO A 145 -8.85 -29.34 13.72
C PRO A 145 -8.52 -28.21 12.75
N GLU A 146 -9.19 -27.07 12.89
CA GLU A 146 -8.94 -25.89 12.05
C GLU A 146 -7.49 -25.40 12.21
N PRO A 147 -6.69 -25.33 11.12
CA PRO A 147 -5.31 -24.86 11.17
C PRO A 147 -5.24 -23.34 11.30
N ASN A 148 -4.13 -22.83 11.85
CA ASN A 148 -3.85 -21.40 11.79
C ASN A 148 -3.46 -21.01 10.35
N HIS A 149 -3.93 -19.86 9.86
CA HIS A 149 -3.60 -19.40 8.50
C HIS A 149 -2.08 -19.25 8.26
N VAL A 150 -1.28 -18.98 9.30
CA VAL A 150 0.18 -18.79 9.21
C VAL A 150 0.91 -20.11 8.93
N MET A 151 0.37 -21.27 9.30
CA MET A 151 1.04 -22.56 9.04
C MET A 151 0.70 -23.16 7.66
N LEU A 152 -0.19 -22.52 6.90
CA LEU A 152 -0.56 -22.96 5.57
C LEU A 152 0.60 -22.76 4.59
N ASN A 153 0.70 -23.64 3.60
CA ASN A 153 1.77 -23.63 2.59
C ASN A 153 3.19 -23.84 3.16
N HIS A 154 3.32 -24.23 4.43
CA HIS A 154 4.57 -24.69 5.01
C HIS A 154 4.70 -26.20 4.90
N LEU A 155 5.90 -26.65 4.52
CA LEU A 155 6.24 -28.06 4.40
C LEU A 155 6.61 -28.63 5.77
N TYR A 156 5.96 -29.73 6.15
CA TYR A 156 6.34 -30.57 7.27
C TYR A 156 6.85 -31.91 6.74
N ALA A 157 7.88 -32.45 7.36
CA ALA A 157 8.47 -33.72 6.98
C ALA A 157 8.65 -34.60 8.21
N LEU A 158 8.42 -35.89 8.06
CA LEU A 158 8.87 -36.87 9.03
C LEU A 158 10.31 -37.28 8.71
N SER A 159 11.05 -37.69 9.74
CA SER A 159 12.36 -38.30 9.55
C SER A 159 12.25 -39.51 8.63
N ILE A 160 13.12 -39.58 7.63
CA ILE A 160 13.16 -40.67 6.65
C ILE A 160 13.39 -41.99 7.38
N LYS A 161 12.56 -42.98 7.07
CA LYS A 161 12.67 -44.36 7.57
C LYS A 161 12.38 -45.33 6.43
N ASP A 162 13.06 -46.48 6.44
CA ASP A 162 12.85 -47.56 5.47
C ASP A 162 12.92 -47.13 4.00
N SER A 163 13.85 -46.21 3.67
CA SER A 163 14.01 -45.63 2.33
C SER A 163 12.74 -44.93 1.79
N VAL A 164 11.88 -44.42 2.68
CA VAL A 164 10.70 -43.63 2.32
C VAL A 164 10.75 -42.28 3.01
N MET A 165 10.59 -41.23 2.20
CA MET A 165 10.36 -39.87 2.66
C MET A 165 8.87 -39.61 2.76
N VAL A 166 8.43 -39.02 3.88
CA VAL A 166 7.04 -38.60 4.08
C VAL A 166 7.01 -37.08 4.22
N LEU A 167 6.32 -36.45 3.28
CA LEU A 167 6.12 -35.01 3.22
C LEU A 167 4.65 -34.69 3.47
N SER A 168 4.38 -33.57 4.13
CA SER A 168 3.03 -33.07 4.29
C SER A 168 2.96 -31.55 4.20
N ALA A 169 1.83 -31.05 3.71
CA ALA A 169 1.54 -29.62 3.66
C ALA A 169 0.03 -29.40 3.76
N THR A 170 -0.35 -28.30 4.40
CA THR A 170 -1.75 -27.89 4.52
C THR A 170 -2.04 -26.76 3.55
N HIS A 171 -3.02 -26.96 2.68
CA HIS A 171 -3.44 -25.99 1.68
C HIS A 171 -4.88 -25.56 1.93
N ARG A 172 -5.18 -24.30 1.60
CA ARG A 172 -6.54 -23.76 1.65
C ARG A 172 -7.18 -23.81 0.26
N TYR A 173 -8.31 -24.48 0.15
CA TYR A 173 -9.18 -24.44 -1.02
C TYR A 173 -10.48 -23.70 -0.66
N LYS A 174 -10.65 -22.48 -1.18
CA LYS A 174 -11.75 -21.57 -0.80
C LYS A 174 -11.80 -21.35 0.72
N LYS A 175 -12.84 -21.88 1.38
CA LYS A 175 -13.08 -21.82 2.83
C LYS A 175 -12.80 -23.14 3.55
N LYS A 176 -12.10 -24.07 2.89
CA LYS A 176 -11.77 -25.40 3.43
C LYS A 176 -10.26 -25.60 3.45
N TYR A 177 -9.80 -26.46 4.35
CA TYR A 177 -8.39 -26.80 4.51
C TYR A 177 -8.19 -28.28 4.21
N VAL A 178 -7.12 -28.60 3.50
CA VAL A 178 -6.75 -29.96 3.13
C VAL A 178 -5.29 -30.18 3.47
N THR A 179 -5.03 -31.19 4.29
CA THR A 179 -3.67 -31.64 4.62
C THR A 179 -3.34 -32.84 3.77
N THR A 180 -2.36 -32.69 2.88
CA THR A 180 -1.95 -33.77 1.96
C THR A 180 -0.67 -34.39 2.48
N LEU A 181 -0.58 -35.73 2.45
CA LEU A 181 0.63 -36.49 2.74
C LEU A 181 1.13 -37.14 1.45
N LEU A 182 2.43 -37.05 1.19
CA LEU A 182 3.11 -37.69 0.07
C LEU A 182 4.17 -38.65 0.61
N TYR A 183 4.03 -39.92 0.25
CA TYR A 183 5.02 -40.96 0.48
C TYR A 183 5.83 -41.16 -0.80
N LYS A 184 7.14 -40.91 -0.73
CA LYS A 184 8.03 -41.00 -1.88
C LYS A 184 9.28 -41.82 -1.52
N PRO A 185 9.56 -42.93 -2.24
CA PRO A 185 10.82 -43.65 -2.10
C PRO A 185 12.02 -42.76 -2.45
N ILE A 186 13.14 -42.96 -1.74
CA ILE A 186 14.43 -42.31 -2.02
C ILE A 186 15.35 -43.17 -2.87
#